data_AF-A0A7C9TBB7-F1
#
_entry.id   AF-A0A7C9TBB7-F1
#
_cell.length_a   1.000
_cell.length_b   1.000
_cell.length_c   1.000
_cell.angle_alpha   90.00
_cell.angle_beta   90.00
_cell.angle_gamma   90.00
#
_symmetry.space_group_name_H-M   'P 1'
#
loop_
_entity.id
_entity.type
_entity.pdbx_description
1 polymer ?
#
loop_
_entity_poly.entity_id
_entity_poly.type
_entity_poly.pdbx_seq_one_letter_code
_entity_poly.pdbx_strand_id
1 'polypeptide(L)'
;MCWLIPLSLLASPASQAEPIELGRLFYTPTQRAQLESARAHKQTQRPSTKQRPAMSAPAPLRFDGVVIRSDGKSTRWVNGKAEVGASSVTGLKPGQIRANGKVFEPYQVLRPQAPSQVEPAAKESTP
;
A
#
# COMPACT_ATOMS: atom_id res chain seq x y z
N MET A 1 13.92 -65.21 -11.18
CA MET A 1 15.03 -64.25 -11.32
C MET A 1 14.48 -62.85 -11.06
N CYS A 2 14.88 -62.26 -9.94
CA CYS A 2 14.45 -60.94 -9.46
C CYS A 2 15.33 -59.87 -10.13
N TRP A 3 14.76 -58.98 -10.94
CA TRP A 3 15.52 -57.86 -11.52
C TRP A 3 15.36 -56.64 -10.62
N LEU A 4 16.41 -56.32 -9.87
CA LEU A 4 16.51 -55.10 -9.05
C LEU A 4 16.86 -53.91 -9.96
N ILE A 5 16.03 -52.87 -9.92
CA ILE A 5 16.31 -51.55 -10.50
C ILE A 5 16.92 -50.69 -9.38
N PRO A 6 18.16 -50.18 -9.50
CA PRO A 6 18.65 -49.19 -8.54
C PRO A 6 18.13 -47.80 -8.95
N LEU A 7 17.15 -47.30 -8.20
CA LEU A 7 16.72 -45.90 -8.23
C LEU A 7 17.81 -45.05 -7.56
N SER A 8 18.80 -44.63 -8.34
CA SER A 8 19.88 -43.75 -7.87
C SER A 8 19.34 -42.31 -7.75
N LEU A 9 18.96 -41.94 -6.53
CA LEU A 9 18.55 -40.60 -6.16
C LEU A 9 19.80 -39.69 -6.18
N LEU A 10 20.00 -38.93 -7.26
CA LEU A 10 21.00 -37.87 -7.30
C LEU A 10 20.58 -36.78 -6.30
N ALA A 11 21.16 -36.80 -5.11
CA ALA A 11 21.15 -35.68 -4.19
C ALA A 11 21.99 -34.56 -4.80
N SER A 12 21.34 -33.60 -5.47
CA SER A 12 21.99 -32.35 -5.86
C SER A 12 22.44 -31.60 -4.59
N PRO A 13 23.74 -31.27 -4.42
CA PRO A 13 24.14 -30.35 -3.39
C PRO A 13 23.52 -28.98 -3.71
N ALA A 14 22.65 -28.51 -2.82
CA ALA A 14 22.19 -27.12 -2.84
C ALA A 14 23.42 -26.23 -2.65
N SER A 15 23.80 -25.51 -3.70
CA SER A 15 24.87 -24.51 -3.63
C SER A 15 24.45 -23.43 -2.63
N GLN A 16 24.98 -23.51 -1.42
CA GLN A 16 24.97 -22.41 -0.45
C GLN A 16 25.87 -21.31 -1.02
N ALA A 17 25.30 -20.44 -1.85
CA ALA A 17 25.97 -19.22 -2.26
C ALA A 17 26.19 -18.36 -1.00
N GLU A 18 27.44 -18.20 -0.60
CA GLU A 18 27.86 -17.24 0.43
C GLU A 18 27.33 -15.85 0.02
N PRO A 19 26.49 -15.22 0.85
CA PRO A 19 25.92 -13.92 0.51
C PRO A 19 27.05 -12.89 0.52
N ILE A 20 27.37 -12.37 -0.67
CA ILE A 20 28.18 -11.17 -0.85
C ILE A 20 27.66 -10.12 0.15
N GLU A 21 28.52 -9.67 1.06
CA GLU A 21 28.26 -8.62 2.05
C GLU A 21 28.07 -7.25 1.35
N LEU A 22 27.03 -7.16 0.51
CA LEU A 22 26.41 -5.89 0.15
C LEU A 22 25.85 -5.37 1.47
N GLY A 23 26.55 -4.41 2.10
CA GLY A 23 26.22 -3.83 3.41
C GLY A 23 24.74 -3.96 3.75
N ARG A 24 24.44 -4.97 4.59
CA ARG A 24 23.13 -5.61 4.83
C ARG A 24 21.93 -4.71 4.53
N LEU A 25 21.38 -4.83 3.32
CA LEU A 25 20.06 -4.29 3.00
C LEU A 25 18.92 -5.18 3.52
N PHE A 26 19.24 -6.37 4.07
CA PHE A 26 18.23 -7.34 4.46
C PHE A 26 18.61 -8.09 5.75
N TYR A 27 17.65 -8.04 6.65
CA TYR A 27 17.47 -8.74 7.91
C TYR A 27 17.91 -10.22 7.96
N THR A 28 18.06 -10.75 9.18
CA THR A 28 18.26 -12.19 9.40
C THR A 28 17.08 -13.01 8.85
N PRO A 29 17.25 -14.30 8.51
CA PRO A 29 16.17 -15.14 7.99
C PRO A 29 14.90 -15.11 8.87
N THR A 30 15.09 -15.13 10.19
CA THR A 30 14.02 -15.07 11.18
C THR A 30 13.23 -13.76 11.12
N GLN A 31 13.92 -12.63 10.95
CA GLN A 31 13.30 -11.32 10.87
C GLN A 31 12.59 -11.09 9.53
N ARG A 32 13.06 -11.72 8.44
CA ARG A 32 12.28 -11.80 7.19
C ARG A 32 10.99 -12.59 7.37
N ALA A 33 11.04 -13.77 8.00
CA ALA A 33 9.85 -14.58 8.25
C ALA A 33 8.79 -13.84 9.09
N GLN A 34 9.22 -13.04 10.07
CA GLN A 34 8.33 -12.18 10.86
C GLN A 34 7.67 -11.06 10.03
N LEU A 35 8.41 -10.45 9.11
CA LEU A 35 7.85 -9.44 8.20
C LEU A 35 6.89 -10.06 7.19
N GLU A 36 7.20 -11.25 6.69
CA GLU A 36 6.34 -11.99 5.76
C GLU A 36 5.03 -12.42 6.43
N SER A 37 5.09 -12.94 7.67
CA SER A 37 3.88 -13.25 8.44
C SER A 37 3.06 -11.99 8.72
N ALA A 38 3.70 -10.89 9.15
CA ALA A 38 3.02 -9.61 9.36
C ALA A 38 2.36 -9.07 8.07
N ARG A 39 2.99 -9.24 6.91
CA ARG A 39 2.42 -8.87 5.60
C ARG A 39 1.20 -9.72 5.26
N ALA A 40 1.27 -11.04 5.47
CA ALA A 40 0.14 -11.95 5.26
C ALA A 40 -1.06 -11.58 6.15
N HIS A 41 -0.81 -11.27 7.43
CA HIS A 41 -1.87 -10.85 8.35
C HIS A 41 -2.47 -9.47 7.99
N LYS A 42 -1.65 -8.50 7.56
CA LYS A 42 -2.14 -7.18 7.10
C LYS A 42 -2.94 -7.25 5.79
N GLN A 43 -2.68 -8.23 4.92
CA GLN A 43 -3.50 -8.49 3.73
C GLN A 43 -4.92 -8.91 4.11
N THR A 44 -5.07 -9.66 5.20
CA THR A 44 -6.37 -10.15 5.70
C THR A 44 -7.12 -9.09 6.52
N GLN A 45 -6.42 -8.20 7.24
CA GLN A 45 -7.00 -7.15 8.08
C GLN A 45 -7.01 -5.76 7.43
N ARG A 46 -7.27 -5.62 6.13
CA ARG A 46 -7.52 -4.28 5.57
C ARG A 46 -8.92 -3.83 6.00
N PRO A 47 -9.08 -2.70 6.73
CA PRO A 47 -10.39 -2.18 7.02
C PRO A 47 -11.05 -1.82 5.68
N SER A 48 -12.11 -2.56 5.33
CA SER A 48 -13.07 -2.07 4.37
C SER A 48 -13.77 -0.89 5.01
N THR A 49 -13.22 0.32 4.84
CA THR A 49 -13.96 1.55 5.07
C THR A 49 -15.08 1.61 4.04
N LYS A 50 -16.17 0.88 4.31
CA LYS A 50 -17.49 1.15 3.76
C LYS A 50 -17.98 2.42 4.47
N GLN A 51 -17.54 3.57 3.98
CA GLN A 51 -18.06 4.84 4.45
C GLN A 51 -19.50 4.95 3.95
N ARG A 52 -20.44 5.02 4.90
CA ARG A 52 -21.88 5.21 4.68
C ARG A 52 -22.11 6.46 3.80
N PRO A 53 -23.02 6.45 2.81
CA PRO A 53 -23.19 7.59 1.94
C PRO A 53 -23.93 8.70 2.72
N ALA A 54 -23.18 9.68 3.22
CA ALA A 54 -23.74 11.01 3.43
C ALA A 54 -23.89 11.63 2.03
N MET A 55 -25.10 12.06 1.69
CA MET A 55 -25.38 12.84 0.48
C MET A 55 -24.68 14.21 0.60
N SER A 56 -23.39 14.27 0.31
CA SER A 56 -22.64 15.52 0.20
C SER A 56 -21.32 15.24 -0.51
N ALA A 57 -21.21 15.67 -1.77
CA ALA A 57 -20.08 15.53 -2.68
C ALA A 57 -19.55 14.09 -2.92
N PRO A 58 -19.04 13.78 -4.13
CA PRO A 58 -18.34 12.51 -4.35
C PRO A 58 -17.13 12.42 -3.41
N ALA A 59 -16.97 11.26 -2.77
CA ALA A 59 -15.87 11.02 -1.84
C ALA A 59 -14.50 11.28 -2.51
N PRO A 60 -13.51 11.82 -1.78
CA PRO A 60 -12.18 12.05 -2.32
C PRO A 60 -11.56 10.79 -2.95
N LEU A 61 -11.01 10.94 -4.14
CA LEU A 61 -10.32 9.88 -4.87
C LEU A 61 -8.83 10.23 -4.96
N ARG A 62 -7.99 9.46 -4.27
CA ARG A 62 -6.53 9.58 -4.30
C ARG A 62 -5.94 8.48 -5.17
N PHE A 63 -5.15 8.86 -6.17
CA PHE A 63 -4.34 7.92 -6.93
C PHE A 63 -2.94 7.88 -6.31
N ASP A 64 -2.65 6.86 -5.51
CA ASP A 64 -1.37 6.76 -4.79
C ASP A 64 -0.22 6.46 -5.77
N GLY A 65 -0.46 5.61 -6.77
CA GLY A 65 0.51 5.32 -7.82
C GLY A 65 0.27 4.01 -8.55
N VAL A 66 1.18 3.66 -9.44
CA VAL A 66 1.13 2.45 -10.27
C VAL A 66 2.50 1.80 -10.35
N VAL A 67 2.52 0.47 -10.30
CA VAL A 67 3.70 -0.34 -10.60
C VAL A 67 3.38 -1.15 -11.84
N ILE A 68 4.24 -1.05 -12.85
CA ILE A 68 4.15 -1.81 -14.10
C ILE A 68 5.29 -2.82 -14.07
N ARG A 69 4.94 -4.10 -14.17
CA ARG A 69 5.91 -5.20 -14.24
C ARG A 69 6.39 -5.35 -15.69
N SER A 70 7.58 -5.90 -15.88
CA SER A 70 8.19 -6.08 -17.21
C SER A 70 7.34 -6.92 -18.17
N ASP A 71 6.43 -7.77 -17.66
CA ASP A 71 5.47 -8.53 -18.46
C ASP A 71 4.19 -7.74 -18.82
N GLY A 72 4.18 -6.42 -18.59
CA GLY A 72 3.07 -5.53 -18.90
C GLY A 72 1.94 -5.53 -17.87
N LYS A 73 1.97 -6.40 -16.85
CA LYS A 73 0.95 -6.39 -15.79
C LYS A 73 1.15 -5.18 -14.88
N SER A 74 0.04 -4.53 -14.53
CA SER A 74 0.06 -3.37 -13.64
C SER A 74 -0.76 -3.60 -12.38
N THR A 75 -0.27 -3.02 -11.29
CA THR A 75 -1.02 -2.86 -10.05
C THR A 75 -1.12 -1.37 -9.77
N ARG A 76 -2.33 -0.85 -9.61
CA ARG A 76 -2.57 0.54 -9.20
C ARG A 76 -2.98 0.60 -7.73
N TRP A 77 -2.65 1.69 -7.07
CA TRP A 77 -3.11 1.96 -5.71
C TRP A 77 -4.03 3.17 -5.73
N VAL A 78 -5.28 2.96 -5.31
CA VAL A 78 -6.31 4.00 -5.22
C VAL A 78 -6.86 4.00 -3.81
N ASN A 79 -6.80 5.14 -3.13
CA ASN A 79 -7.19 5.26 -1.72
C ASN A 79 -6.52 4.18 -0.83
N GLY A 80 -5.25 3.86 -1.12
CA GLY A 80 -4.46 2.83 -0.45
C GLY A 80 -4.80 1.39 -0.85
N LYS A 81 -5.83 1.15 -1.66
CA LYS A 81 -6.25 -0.20 -2.10
C LYS A 81 -5.53 -0.58 -3.39
N ALA A 82 -4.99 -1.80 -3.42
CA ALA A 82 -4.30 -2.33 -4.58
C ALA A 82 -5.33 -2.93 -5.54
N GLU A 83 -5.26 -2.54 -6.81
CA GLU A 83 -6.14 -3.01 -7.87
C GLU A 83 -5.27 -3.52 -9.03
N VAL A 84 -5.35 -4.83 -9.29
CA VAL A 84 -4.51 -5.54 -10.27
C VAL A 84 -5.23 -5.56 -11.62
N GLY A 85 -4.52 -5.25 -12.71
CA GLY A 85 -5.05 -5.31 -14.07
C GLY A 85 -6.11 -4.26 -14.40
N ALA A 86 -6.26 -3.25 -13.55
CA ALA A 86 -7.22 -2.18 -13.76
C ALA A 86 -6.61 -1.06 -14.62
N SER A 87 -7.44 -0.43 -15.46
CA SER A 87 -7.04 0.66 -16.38
C SER A 87 -6.57 1.91 -15.62
N SER A 88 -6.12 2.97 -16.31
CA SER A 88 -5.74 4.24 -15.66
C SER A 88 -6.87 4.85 -14.82
N VAL A 89 -6.53 5.62 -13.78
CA VAL A 89 -7.52 6.44 -13.05
C VAL A 89 -7.82 7.68 -13.89
N THR A 90 -9.07 7.83 -14.34
CA THR A 90 -9.47 8.88 -15.29
C THR A 90 -9.07 10.28 -14.81
N GLY A 91 -8.21 10.94 -15.59
CA GLY A 91 -7.78 12.32 -15.35
C GLY A 91 -7.08 12.54 -14.00
N LEU A 92 -6.40 11.52 -13.48
CA LEU A 92 -5.53 11.63 -12.31
C LEU A 92 -4.15 11.05 -12.63
N LYS A 93 -3.11 11.81 -12.30
CA LYS A 93 -1.73 11.33 -12.31
C LYS A 93 -1.37 10.68 -10.96
N PRO A 94 -0.38 9.79 -10.91
CA PRO A 94 0.15 9.27 -9.65
C PRO A 94 0.46 10.40 -8.65
N GLY A 95 0.01 10.24 -7.42
CA GLY A 95 0.14 11.22 -6.34
C GLY A 95 -0.96 12.28 -6.28
N GLN A 96 -1.80 12.42 -7.32
CA GLN A 96 -2.87 13.42 -7.33
C GLN A 96 -4.13 12.95 -6.59
N ILE A 97 -4.88 13.93 -6.08
CA ILE A 97 -6.16 13.71 -5.41
C ILE A 97 -7.24 14.48 -6.13
N ARG A 98 -8.38 13.85 -6.38
CA ARG A 98 -9.61 14.53 -6.79
C ARG A 98 -10.55 14.63 -5.61
N ALA A 99 -10.91 15.85 -5.23
CA ALA A 99 -11.92 16.10 -4.21
C ALA A 99 -12.71 17.36 -4.57
N ASN A 100 -14.01 17.38 -4.27
CA ASN A 100 -14.88 18.56 -4.53
C ASN A 100 -14.80 19.08 -5.98
N GLY A 101 -14.64 18.16 -6.95
CA GLY A 101 -14.49 18.50 -8.37
C GLY A 101 -13.15 19.09 -8.79
N LYS A 102 -12.21 19.30 -7.85
CA LYS A 102 -10.86 19.82 -8.12
C LYS A 102 -9.81 18.71 -8.04
N VAL A 103 -8.77 18.84 -8.85
CA VAL A 103 -7.56 18.00 -8.78
C VAL A 103 -6.50 18.76 -8.01
N PHE A 104 -5.94 18.12 -6.99
CA PHE A 104 -4.89 18.64 -6.14
C PHE A 104 -3.57 17.99 -6.50
N GLU A 105 -2.53 18.81 -6.60
CA GLU A 105 -1.16 18.32 -6.72
C GLU A 105 -0.70 17.67 -5.40
N PRO A 106 0.26 16.73 -5.43
CA PRO A 106 0.72 16.02 -4.23
C PRO A 106 1.08 16.94 -3.06
N TYR A 107 1.67 18.10 -3.38
CA TYR A 107 2.10 19.10 -2.39
C TYR A 107 0.97 19.99 -1.86
N GLN A 108 -0.18 20.05 -2.54
CA GLN A 108 -1.33 20.85 -2.13
C GLN A 108 -2.20 20.16 -1.06
N VAL A 109 -1.94 18.89 -0.77
CA VAL A 109 -2.77 18.05 0.11
C VAL A 109 -2.57 18.35 1.62
N LEU A 110 -1.68 19.26 2.00
CA LEU A 110 -1.48 19.61 3.42
C LEU A 110 -2.14 20.94 3.80
N ARG A 111 -3.24 20.88 4.57
CA ARG A 111 -3.29 21.40 5.96
C ARG A 111 -4.37 20.64 6.76
N PRO A 112 -4.03 20.08 7.93
CA PRO A 112 -5.01 19.91 9.00
C PRO A 112 -5.66 21.28 9.25
N GLN A 113 -6.99 21.33 9.28
CA GLN A 113 -7.70 22.48 9.81
C GLN A 113 -7.17 22.67 11.24
N ALA A 114 -6.54 23.81 11.53
CA ALA A 114 -6.32 24.21 12.91
C ALA A 114 -7.68 24.06 13.63
N PRO A 115 -7.73 23.51 14.86
CA PRO A 115 -8.99 23.41 15.58
C PRO A 115 -9.63 24.79 15.52
N SER A 116 -10.80 24.86 14.87
CA SER A 116 -11.60 26.07 14.77
C SER A 116 -11.60 26.68 16.16
N GLN A 117 -11.10 27.91 16.26
CA GLN A 117 -11.13 28.67 17.49
C GLN A 117 -12.52 28.49 18.08
N VAL A 118 -12.58 27.77 19.20
CA VAL A 118 -13.78 27.67 20.01
C VAL A 118 -14.06 29.12 20.37
N GLU A 119 -15.07 29.67 19.72
CA GLU A 119 -15.73 30.90 20.08
C GLU A 119 -15.87 30.94 21.61
N PRO A 120 -15.19 31.85 22.34
CA PRO A 120 -15.70 32.21 23.64
C PRO A 120 -16.87 33.13 23.37
N ALA A 121 -18.05 32.56 23.57
CA ALA A 121 -19.30 33.26 23.69
C ALA A 121 -19.14 34.54 24.52
N ALA A 122 -19.88 35.56 24.10
CA ALA A 122 -20.06 36.83 24.79
C ALA A 122 -20.32 36.67 26.30
N LYS A 123 -19.54 37.43 27.09
CA LYS A 123 -19.84 38.11 28.37
C LYS A 123 -18.48 38.61 28.87
N GLU A 124 -18.27 39.88 29.21
CA GLU A 124 -19.07 40.72 30.08
C GLU A 124 -18.72 42.18 29.70
N SER A 125 -19.75 43.00 29.57
CA SER A 125 -19.62 44.44 29.43
C SER A 125 -19.27 45.08 30.79
N THR A 126 -18.57 46.22 30.71
CA THR A 126 -18.64 47.41 31.61
C THR A 126 -17.36 47.71 32.42
N PRO A 127 -16.86 48.96 32.38
CA PRO A 127 -15.80 49.46 33.27
C PRO A 127 -16.30 49.80 34.69
#